data_AF-A0AAY4BX38-F1
#
_entry.id   AF-A0AAY4BX38-F1
#
_cell.length_a   1.000
_cell.length_b   1.000
_cell.length_c   1.000
_cell.angle_alpha   90.00
_cell.angle_beta   90.00
_cell.angle_gamma   90.00
#
_symmetry.space_group_name_H-M   'P 1'
#
loop_
_entity.id
_entity.type
_entity.pdbx_description
1 polymer ?
#
loop_
_entity_poly.entity_id
_entity_poly.type
_entity_poly.pdbx_seq_one_letter_code
_entity_poly.pdbx_strand_id
1 'polypeptide(L)'
;MSAKRRPGAGGGAPVKKSRGAGRGQLNAELDDAAARSALRDAWRSRGSCSHGEQADSSPFPHCVIRNFLRDEEFASRLQGALLRQPFHSKNTDLYNFTQVHTDMSVLFGWFRLWLSDLLDLELEPTVDVSCAKYQHTDVLLCHDDELEGRRVAFILYLVPPWQPSDGGALDLYSTDEHGQPACVVKSLIPCWNSLVFFEVSPVSFHQVSEVVAEDKCRLSLSGWFHGPSLPRPPRYIEPVLPRQKHLPRDESVLYEWVSDVYMNLEQQVRVQQEFEDSSEIRLPNFLKEEKLKEVISALQLAEIHWDRSGPPNKRCYEAADLRSVPDSVRSCWELFCSEAFFLLLSNLTGLKLHTLANDPDSEDDEEDEEQATSSAAIKKDGSTAVCVGEIRRWTRGCYTLLHDSDNREFALDLLLTLGCSGWQQDFGGFTSYVAHGEDEELLTVLPEENSLALVYRDTDTLKFVKHVNQRSSTHWQQPPRSFYDFSITYYE
;
A
#
# COMPACT_ATOMS: atom_id res chain seq x y z
N MET A 1 7.28 48.67 15.71
CA MET A 1 6.68 49.43 16.83
C MET A 1 6.47 48.49 18.00
N SER A 2 7.05 48.84 19.15
CA SER A 2 7.02 48.06 20.38
C SER A 2 5.65 48.06 21.06
N ALA A 3 5.27 46.93 21.66
CA ALA A 3 4.40 46.94 22.83
C ALA A 3 4.82 45.78 23.77
N LYS A 4 5.66 46.14 24.75
CA LYS A 4 5.96 45.33 25.95
C LYS A 4 4.70 45.23 26.81
N ARG A 5 4.31 44.01 27.22
CA ARG A 5 3.47 43.79 28.41
C ARG A 5 4.33 43.22 29.54
N ARG A 6 4.28 43.87 30.71
CA ARG A 6 4.95 43.46 31.96
C ARG A 6 4.20 42.27 32.61
N PRO A 7 4.89 41.42 33.40
CA PRO A 7 4.27 40.31 34.11
C PRO A 7 3.64 40.80 35.43
N GLY A 8 2.40 40.37 35.70
CA GLY A 8 1.75 40.56 36.99
C GLY A 8 2.21 39.48 37.97
N ALA A 9 2.69 39.91 39.14
CA ALA A 9 2.97 39.06 40.28
C ALA A 9 1.64 38.61 40.92
N GLY A 10 1.38 37.30 40.90
CA GLY A 10 0.30 36.66 41.65
C GLY A 10 0.86 35.40 42.30
N GLY A 11 1.08 35.47 43.62
CA GLY A 11 1.50 34.32 44.42
C GLY A 11 0.39 33.28 44.46
N GLY A 12 0.60 32.16 43.75
CA GLY A 12 -0.16 30.93 43.88
C GLY A 12 0.80 29.83 44.35
N ALA A 13 0.38 29.11 45.40
CA ALA A 13 1.12 28.04 46.06
C ALA A 13 1.75 27.02 45.09
N PRO A 14 2.87 26.36 45.46
CA PRO A 14 3.51 25.38 44.59
C PRO A 14 2.54 24.21 44.37
N VAL A 15 2.08 24.05 43.13
CA VAL A 15 1.39 22.83 42.70
C VAL A 15 2.38 21.69 42.91
N LYS A 16 2.11 20.84 43.91
CA LYS A 16 2.84 19.58 44.11
C LYS A 16 2.75 18.79 42.81
N LYS A 17 3.87 18.65 42.11
CA LYS A 17 4.06 17.67 41.03
C LYS A 17 3.65 16.30 41.57
N SER A 18 2.49 15.79 41.15
CA SER A 18 2.01 14.45 41.50
C SER A 18 2.83 13.43 40.72
N ARG A 19 3.98 13.04 41.27
CA ARG A 19 4.89 12.00 40.74
C ARG A 19 4.29 10.57 40.72
N GLY A 20 2.97 10.39 40.72
CA GLY A 20 2.37 9.05 40.93
C GLY A 20 0.94 8.81 40.43
N ALA A 21 0.34 9.68 39.62
CA ALA A 21 -1.08 9.55 39.26
C ALA A 21 -1.40 8.32 38.38
N GLY A 22 -0.50 7.87 37.49
CA GLY A 22 -0.72 6.70 36.62
C GLY A 22 -0.31 5.35 37.24
N ARG A 23 0.68 5.34 38.15
CA ARG A 23 1.27 4.10 38.69
C ARG A 23 0.24 3.18 39.35
N GLY A 24 -0.70 3.74 40.11
CA GLY A 24 -1.72 2.96 40.83
C GLY A 24 -2.71 2.23 39.91
N GLN A 25 -2.73 2.58 38.62
CA GLN A 25 -3.65 2.01 37.62
C GLN A 25 -3.03 0.85 36.84
N LEU A 26 -1.72 0.57 36.99
CA LEU A 26 -1.02 -0.44 36.21
C LEU A 26 -0.83 -1.75 36.99
N ASN A 27 -0.67 -2.86 36.27
CA ASN A 27 -0.51 -4.20 36.84
C ASN A 27 0.60 -4.21 37.91
N ALA A 28 0.29 -4.74 39.09
CA ALA A 28 1.23 -4.83 40.21
C ALA A 28 2.37 -5.81 39.93
N GLU A 29 2.18 -6.77 39.02
CA GLU A 29 3.24 -7.69 38.57
C GLU A 29 4.40 -6.95 37.89
N LEU A 30 4.16 -5.75 37.33
CA LEU A 30 5.21 -4.88 36.78
C LEU A 30 6.20 -4.40 37.86
N ASP A 31 5.81 -4.45 39.14
CA ASP A 31 6.69 -4.14 40.28
C ASP A 31 7.46 -5.39 40.78
N ASP A 32 7.23 -6.59 40.25
CA ASP A 32 8.01 -7.78 40.61
C ASP A 32 9.45 -7.64 40.11
N ALA A 33 10.41 -7.62 41.03
CA ALA A 33 11.82 -7.47 40.70
C ALA A 33 12.40 -8.69 39.99
N ALA A 34 11.91 -9.90 40.30
CA ALA A 34 12.39 -11.13 39.68
C ALA A 34 11.88 -11.24 38.24
N ALA A 35 10.60 -10.96 38.00
CA ALA A 35 10.01 -10.93 36.65
C ALA A 35 10.71 -9.87 35.78
N ARG A 36 10.90 -8.66 36.30
CA ARG A 36 11.63 -7.59 35.60
C ARG A 36 13.08 -7.95 35.27
N SER A 37 13.79 -8.60 36.20
CA SER A 37 15.15 -9.05 35.94
C SER A 37 15.18 -10.09 34.83
N ALA A 38 14.28 -11.07 34.86
CA ALA A 38 14.18 -12.09 33.84
C ALA A 38 13.83 -11.50 32.46
N LEU A 39 12.89 -10.54 32.41
CA LEU A 39 12.52 -9.84 31.19
C LEU A 39 13.71 -9.04 30.63
N ARG A 40 14.43 -8.31 31.49
CA ARG A 40 15.62 -7.54 31.11
C ARG A 40 16.70 -8.46 30.53
N ASP A 41 16.96 -9.58 31.19
CA ASP A 41 17.96 -10.55 30.75
C ASP A 41 17.57 -11.19 29.42
N ALA A 42 16.28 -11.54 29.25
CA ALA A 42 15.75 -12.03 27.98
C ALA A 42 15.88 -10.99 26.86
N TRP A 43 15.53 -9.73 27.13
CA TRP A 43 15.65 -8.64 26.15
C TRP A 43 17.11 -8.41 25.72
N ARG A 44 18.03 -8.32 26.69
CA ARG A 44 19.47 -8.10 26.44
C ARG A 44 20.12 -9.27 25.71
N SER A 45 19.74 -10.49 26.03
CA SER A 45 20.26 -11.70 25.38
C SER A 45 19.60 -12.01 24.04
N ARG A 46 18.58 -11.23 23.63
CA ARG A 46 17.67 -11.58 22.53
C ARG A 46 17.12 -13.01 22.68
N GLY A 47 16.76 -13.37 23.91
CA GLY A 47 16.08 -14.62 24.25
C GLY A 47 14.57 -14.47 24.39
N SER A 48 13.92 -15.48 24.97
CA SER A 48 12.50 -15.46 25.30
C SER A 48 12.26 -15.73 26.79
N CYS A 49 11.17 -15.19 27.33
CA CYS A 49 10.73 -15.46 28.70
C CYS A 49 9.19 -15.51 28.79
N SER A 50 8.66 -16.30 29.73
CA SER A 50 7.22 -16.53 29.90
C SER A 50 6.72 -16.32 31.34
N HIS A 51 7.47 -15.61 32.18
CA HIS A 51 7.09 -15.31 33.56
C HIS A 51 6.16 -14.10 33.64
N GLY A 52 4.83 -14.32 33.62
CA GLY A 52 3.79 -13.28 33.73
C GLY A 52 3.63 -12.41 32.47
N GLU A 53 4.76 -12.08 31.85
CA GLU A 53 4.93 -11.38 30.59
C GLU A 53 5.52 -12.34 29.55
N GLN A 54 5.10 -12.20 28.29
CA GLN A 54 5.65 -12.98 27.19
C GLN A 54 6.55 -12.08 26.35
N ALA A 55 7.87 -12.20 26.56
CA ALA A 55 8.85 -11.55 25.70
C ALA A 55 9.52 -12.56 24.79
N ASP A 56 9.73 -12.14 23.56
CA ASP A 56 10.35 -12.93 22.53
C ASP A 56 11.12 -11.98 21.60
N SER A 57 12.22 -12.49 21.05
CA SER A 57 13.12 -11.75 20.18
C SER A 57 12.95 -12.08 18.71
N SER A 58 12.10 -13.05 18.37
CA SER A 58 11.84 -13.49 16.99
C SER A 58 10.45 -13.06 16.51
N PRO A 59 10.33 -12.32 15.39
CA PRO A 59 11.40 -11.94 14.46
C PRO A 59 12.27 -10.76 14.91
N PHE A 60 11.77 -9.95 15.85
CA PHE A 60 12.48 -8.88 16.53
C PHE A 60 11.99 -8.76 17.98
N PRO A 61 12.71 -8.06 18.88
CA PRO A 61 12.30 -7.88 20.27
C PRO A 61 10.91 -7.28 20.44
N HIS A 62 10.00 -8.06 21.01
CA HIS A 62 8.64 -7.65 21.36
C HIS A 62 8.20 -8.31 22.67
N CYS A 63 7.28 -7.67 23.37
CA CYS A 63 6.75 -8.15 24.64
C CYS A 63 5.24 -7.95 24.73
N VAL A 64 4.56 -8.91 25.35
CA VAL A 64 3.11 -8.89 25.62
C VAL A 64 2.90 -8.92 27.13
N ILE A 65 2.23 -7.89 27.64
CA ILE A 65 1.79 -7.76 29.03
C ILE A 65 0.28 -7.94 29.07
N ARG A 66 -0.19 -8.92 29.84
CA ARG A 66 -1.63 -9.14 30.07
C ARG A 66 -2.11 -8.37 31.30
N ASN A 67 -3.40 -8.05 31.32
CA ASN A 67 -4.05 -7.31 32.41
C ASN A 67 -3.29 -6.01 32.75
N PHE A 68 -2.88 -5.27 31.72
CA PHE A 68 -1.98 -4.12 31.85
C PHE A 68 -2.54 -3.06 32.82
N LEU A 69 -3.84 -2.77 32.71
CA LEU A 69 -4.57 -1.95 33.66
C LEU A 69 -5.03 -2.83 34.83
N ARG A 70 -4.69 -2.42 36.05
CA ARG A 70 -5.00 -3.16 37.28
C ARG A 70 -6.48 -3.13 37.66
N ASP A 71 -7.15 -2.01 37.41
CA ASP A 71 -8.58 -1.82 37.72
C ASP A 71 -9.43 -2.07 36.47
N GLU A 72 -10.14 -3.19 36.44
CA GLU A 72 -11.03 -3.58 35.35
C GLU A 72 -12.21 -2.62 35.16
N GLU A 73 -12.70 -1.98 36.23
CA GLU A 73 -13.71 -0.94 36.09
C GLU A 73 -13.15 0.31 35.43
N PHE A 74 -11.90 0.67 35.76
CA PHE A 74 -11.21 1.76 35.08
C PHE A 74 -11.01 1.46 33.60
N ALA A 75 -10.55 0.25 33.25
CA ALA A 75 -10.39 -0.17 31.85
C ALA A 75 -11.71 -0.07 31.08
N SER A 76 -12.82 -0.53 31.68
CA SER A 76 -14.17 -0.45 31.11
C SER A 76 -14.64 1.00 30.93
N ARG A 77 -14.43 1.86 31.93
CA ARG A 77 -14.75 3.30 31.83
C ARG A 77 -13.92 4.00 30.77
N LEU A 78 -12.64 3.67 30.66
CA LEU A 78 -11.72 4.20 29.64
C LEU A 78 -12.19 3.80 28.24
N GLN A 79 -12.47 2.52 28.00
CA GLN A 79 -13.02 2.04 26.73
C GLN A 79 -14.30 2.80 26.36
N GLY A 80 -15.26 2.90 27.29
CA GLY A 80 -16.49 3.64 27.05
C GLY A 80 -16.27 5.13 26.75
N ALA A 81 -15.31 5.78 27.41
CA ALA A 81 -14.95 7.17 27.16
C ALA A 81 -14.29 7.37 25.78
N LEU A 82 -13.39 6.45 25.40
CA LEU A 82 -12.72 6.47 24.09
C LEU A 82 -13.73 6.23 22.96
N LEU A 83 -14.65 5.28 23.10
CA LEU A 83 -15.65 4.98 22.07
C LEU A 83 -16.53 6.19 21.72
N ARG A 84 -16.73 7.13 22.66
CA ARG A 84 -17.52 8.37 22.49
C ARG A 84 -16.75 9.54 21.87
N GLN A 85 -15.45 9.41 21.64
CA GLN A 85 -14.66 10.46 20.99
C GLN A 85 -15.08 10.63 19.51
N PRO A 86 -14.87 11.82 18.91
CA PRO A 86 -15.09 12.03 17.48
C PRO A 86 -13.91 11.45 16.67
N PHE A 87 -14.10 10.24 16.11
CA PHE A 87 -13.09 9.63 15.25
C PHE A 87 -13.17 10.20 13.84
N HIS A 88 -12.00 10.30 13.19
CA HIS A 88 -11.86 10.72 11.79
C HIS A 88 -11.37 9.54 10.95
N SER A 89 -11.90 9.39 9.74
CA SER A 89 -11.43 8.38 8.79
C SER A 89 -10.01 8.71 8.33
N LYS A 90 -9.20 7.66 8.22
CA LYS A 90 -7.84 7.69 7.69
C LYS A 90 -7.74 6.61 6.63
N ASN A 91 -7.53 7.04 5.39
CA ASN A 91 -7.50 6.16 4.22
C ASN A 91 -6.37 6.61 3.29
N THR A 92 -5.42 5.71 3.05
CA THR A 92 -4.24 5.88 2.18
C THR A 92 -3.95 4.56 1.47
N ASP A 93 -2.90 4.47 0.68
CA ASP A 93 -2.38 3.18 0.19
C ASP A 93 -2.10 2.19 1.35
N LEU A 94 -1.47 2.66 2.42
CA LEU A 94 -1.00 1.85 3.54
C LEU A 94 -2.11 1.38 4.48
N TYR A 95 -3.17 2.17 4.65
CA TYR A 95 -4.17 1.88 5.68
C TYR A 95 -5.60 2.34 5.35
N ASN A 96 -6.55 1.73 6.06
CA ASN A 96 -7.94 2.18 6.16
C ASN A 96 -8.42 1.89 7.59
N PHE A 97 -8.69 2.93 8.38
CA PHE A 97 -9.26 2.83 9.73
C PHE A 97 -9.76 4.20 10.19
N THR A 98 -10.25 4.30 11.43
CA THR A 98 -10.61 5.60 12.04
C THR A 98 -9.76 5.89 13.28
N GLN A 99 -9.35 7.15 13.47
CA GLN A 99 -8.42 7.57 14.53
C GLN A 99 -8.86 8.86 15.21
N VAL A 100 -8.45 9.02 16.47
CA VAL A 100 -8.46 10.30 17.20
C VAL A 100 -7.17 10.44 18.01
N HIS A 101 -6.62 11.65 18.07
CA HIS A 101 -5.48 11.95 18.94
C HIS A 101 -5.97 12.20 20.36
N THR A 102 -5.25 11.69 21.37
CA THR A 102 -5.68 11.80 22.76
C THR A 102 -4.48 11.99 23.68
N ASP A 103 -4.61 12.85 24.69
CA ASP A 103 -3.58 13.00 25.71
C ASP A 103 -3.77 11.95 26.82
N MET A 104 -2.98 10.88 26.73
CA MET A 104 -2.90 9.82 27.75
C MET A 104 -1.55 9.82 28.48
N SER A 105 -0.85 10.96 28.48
CA SER A 105 0.49 11.12 29.06
C SER A 105 0.57 10.68 30.53
N VAL A 106 -0.52 10.84 31.29
CA VAL A 106 -0.60 10.43 32.70
C VAL A 106 -0.53 8.90 32.86
N LEU A 107 -1.18 8.14 31.98
CA LEU A 107 -1.20 6.68 32.03
C LEU A 107 0.18 6.11 31.66
N PHE A 108 0.77 6.64 30.59
CA PHE A 108 2.04 6.13 30.06
C PHE A 108 3.28 6.75 30.70
N GLY A 109 3.16 7.83 31.47
CA GLY A 109 4.31 8.53 32.05
C GLY A 109 5.11 7.68 33.05
N TRP A 110 4.45 6.85 33.86
CA TRP A 110 5.16 5.88 34.72
C TRP A 110 5.71 4.71 33.91
N PHE A 111 4.91 4.17 32.98
CA PHE A 111 5.30 3.04 32.15
C PHE A 111 6.53 3.37 31.28
N ARG A 112 6.66 4.61 30.82
CA ARG A 112 7.87 5.11 30.16
C ARG A 112 9.12 4.97 31.02
N LEU A 113 9.05 5.34 32.30
CA LEU A 113 10.19 5.23 33.21
C LEU A 113 10.55 3.76 33.44
N TRP A 114 9.53 2.91 33.55
CA TRP A 114 9.69 1.47 33.64
C TRP A 114 10.36 0.89 32.39
N LEU A 115 9.93 1.30 31.18
CA LEU A 115 10.56 0.90 29.91
C LEU A 115 11.99 1.43 29.78
N SER A 116 12.25 2.67 30.17
CA SER A 116 13.59 3.27 30.13
C SER A 116 14.57 2.44 30.96
N ASP A 117 14.16 2.04 32.16
CA ASP A 117 14.94 1.17 33.02
C ASP A 117 15.09 -0.23 32.40
N LEU A 118 14.01 -0.86 31.96
CA LEU A 118 14.03 -2.21 31.37
C LEU A 118 14.98 -2.31 30.16
N LEU A 119 14.83 -1.38 29.22
CA LEU A 119 15.51 -1.40 27.92
C LEU A 119 16.90 -0.76 27.97
N ASP A 120 17.24 -0.10 29.08
CA ASP A 120 18.48 0.69 29.21
C ASP A 120 18.54 1.82 28.16
N LEU A 121 17.39 2.51 27.97
CA LEU A 121 17.21 3.57 26.99
C LEU A 121 16.78 4.87 27.66
N GLU A 122 17.35 6.00 27.21
CA GLU A 122 16.88 7.32 27.61
C GLU A 122 15.67 7.72 26.76
N LEU A 123 14.46 7.48 27.28
CA LEU A 123 13.22 7.86 26.60
C LEU A 123 12.80 9.29 26.97
N GLU A 124 12.44 10.08 25.97
CA GLU A 124 11.94 11.44 26.13
C GLU A 124 10.61 11.49 26.88
N PRO A 125 10.29 12.56 27.63
CA PRO A 125 9.00 12.68 28.32
C PRO A 125 7.77 12.64 27.40
N THR A 126 7.93 12.98 26.13
CA THR A 126 6.88 13.00 25.12
C THR A 126 6.44 11.57 24.80
N VAL A 127 5.13 11.33 24.92
CA VAL A 127 4.50 10.07 24.52
C VAL A 127 3.40 10.42 23.54
N ASP A 128 3.56 10.00 22.30
CA ASP A 128 2.52 10.17 21.30
C ASP A 128 1.51 9.06 21.48
N VAL A 129 0.25 9.44 21.67
CA VAL A 129 -0.84 8.48 21.86
C VAL A 129 -2.01 8.84 20.96
N SER A 130 -2.47 7.83 20.24
CA SER A 130 -3.68 7.88 19.45
C SER A 130 -4.62 6.76 19.87
N CYS A 131 -5.91 6.97 19.66
CA CYS A 131 -6.90 5.90 19.74
C CYS A 131 -7.35 5.54 18.34
N ALA A 132 -7.27 4.26 18.00
CA ALA A 132 -7.66 3.72 16.71
C ALA A 132 -8.80 2.72 16.86
N LYS A 133 -9.74 2.79 15.92
CA LYS A 133 -10.84 1.83 15.73
C LYS A 133 -10.67 1.19 14.36
N TYR A 134 -10.62 -0.13 14.35
CA TYR A 134 -10.71 -0.95 13.14
C TYR A 134 -12.03 -1.73 13.18
N GLN A 135 -12.82 -1.57 12.13
CA GLN A 135 -14.08 -2.27 11.86
C GLN A 135 -13.92 -3.16 10.62
N HIS A 136 -14.97 -3.87 10.22
CA HIS A 136 -14.97 -4.72 9.03
C HIS A 136 -14.32 -4.03 7.82
N THR A 137 -13.38 -4.71 7.17
CA THR A 137 -12.50 -4.26 6.06
C THR A 137 -11.36 -3.31 6.40
N ASP A 138 -11.29 -2.79 7.63
CA ASP A 138 -10.18 -1.93 8.05
C ASP A 138 -8.88 -2.74 8.19
N VAL A 139 -7.75 -2.10 7.82
CA VAL A 139 -6.42 -2.73 7.72
C VAL A 139 -5.33 -1.67 7.90
N LEU A 140 -4.14 -2.08 8.36
CA LEU A 140 -2.91 -1.30 8.29
C LEU A 140 -1.82 -2.25 7.79
N LEU A 141 -1.33 -2.03 6.57
CA LEU A 141 -0.44 -2.95 5.86
C LEU A 141 1.01 -2.90 6.38
N CYS A 142 1.89 -3.67 5.75
CA CYS A 142 3.26 -3.88 6.21
C CYS A 142 4.07 -2.57 6.25
N HIS A 143 4.56 -2.21 7.44
CA HIS A 143 5.42 -1.06 7.71
C HIS A 143 6.33 -1.35 8.92
N ASP A 144 7.33 -0.52 9.17
CA ASP A 144 8.36 -0.71 10.21
C ASP A 144 8.26 0.30 11.38
N ASP A 145 7.32 1.25 11.30
CA ASP A 145 7.17 2.39 12.19
C ASP A 145 8.34 3.39 12.22
N GLU A 146 9.26 3.30 11.26
CA GLU A 146 10.50 4.07 11.27
C GLU A 146 10.27 5.56 10.97
N LEU A 147 10.34 6.38 12.02
CA LEU A 147 10.32 7.84 11.94
C LEU A 147 11.27 8.41 13.00
N GLU A 148 11.87 9.57 12.72
CA GLU A 148 12.84 10.19 13.61
C GLU A 148 12.29 10.36 15.04
N GLY A 149 13.10 9.98 16.04
CA GLY A 149 12.70 10.01 17.45
C GLY A 149 11.94 8.79 17.94
N ARG A 150 11.20 8.05 17.10
CA ARG A 150 10.44 6.87 17.56
C ARG A 150 11.38 5.73 17.98
N ARG A 151 11.21 5.24 19.21
CA ARG A 151 12.08 4.17 19.76
C ARG A 151 11.35 2.94 20.24
N VAL A 152 10.19 3.09 20.86
CA VAL A 152 9.40 1.94 21.32
C VAL A 152 7.96 2.17 20.91
N ALA A 153 7.46 1.32 20.02
CA ALA A 153 6.04 1.29 19.67
C ALA A 153 5.27 0.52 20.75
N PHE A 154 4.04 0.94 21.05
CA PHE A 154 3.16 0.22 21.95
C PHE A 154 1.72 0.24 21.47
N ILE A 155 0.98 -0.80 21.83
CA ILE A 155 -0.45 -0.97 21.53
C ILE A 155 -1.14 -1.57 22.76
N LEU A 156 -2.07 -0.84 23.37
CA LEU A 156 -2.98 -1.30 24.41
C LEU A 156 -4.34 -1.64 23.80
N TYR A 157 -4.72 -2.90 23.88
CA TYR A 157 -5.97 -3.42 23.33
C TYR A 157 -7.12 -3.30 24.33
N LEU A 158 -8.23 -2.73 23.87
CA LEU A 158 -9.49 -2.59 24.63
C LEU A 158 -10.64 -3.21 23.81
N VAL A 159 -10.42 -4.43 23.34
CA VAL A 159 -11.29 -5.18 22.44
C VAL A 159 -12.33 -6.04 23.19
N PRO A 160 -13.52 -6.32 22.61
CA PRO A 160 -14.37 -7.41 23.09
C PRO A 160 -13.67 -8.77 22.95
N PRO A 161 -14.27 -9.90 23.40
CA PRO A 161 -13.73 -11.23 23.12
C PRO A 161 -13.38 -11.41 21.64
N TRP A 162 -12.10 -11.63 21.36
CA TRP A 162 -11.53 -11.65 20.01
C TRP A 162 -10.92 -13.01 19.71
N GLN A 163 -11.12 -13.49 18.49
CA GLN A 163 -10.65 -14.77 17.99
C GLN A 163 -9.82 -14.59 16.73
N PRO A 164 -8.95 -15.55 16.36
CA PRO A 164 -8.19 -15.49 15.11
C PRO A 164 -9.07 -15.25 13.86
N SER A 165 -10.28 -15.82 13.82
CA SER A 165 -11.21 -15.66 12.70
C SER A 165 -11.80 -14.26 12.55
N ASP A 166 -11.70 -13.41 13.58
CA ASP A 166 -12.19 -12.02 13.54
C ASP A 166 -11.25 -11.11 12.74
N GLY A 167 -10.04 -11.58 12.40
CA GLY A 167 -8.99 -10.76 11.78
C GLY A 167 -8.37 -9.77 12.77
N GLY A 168 -7.78 -8.67 12.28
CA GLY A 168 -7.26 -7.62 13.16
C GLY A 168 -6.04 -8.01 14.00
N ALA A 169 -5.34 -9.07 13.63
CA ALA A 169 -4.15 -9.52 14.34
C ALA A 169 -2.96 -8.57 14.09
N LEU A 170 -2.07 -8.44 15.07
CA LEU A 170 -0.76 -7.81 14.87
C LEU A 170 0.20 -8.88 14.32
N ASP A 171 0.45 -8.83 13.02
CA ASP A 171 1.34 -9.76 12.33
C ASP A 171 2.75 -9.18 12.30
N LEU A 172 3.76 -9.99 12.61
CA LEU A 172 5.17 -9.64 12.61
C LEU A 172 5.91 -10.40 11.51
N TYR A 173 6.68 -9.68 10.70
CA TYR A 173 7.39 -10.24 9.55
C TYR A 173 8.82 -10.63 9.90
N SER A 174 9.29 -11.72 9.29
CA SER A 174 10.73 -11.97 9.13
C SER A 174 11.32 -11.01 8.09
N THR A 175 12.65 -10.86 8.08
CA THR A 175 13.37 -10.13 7.04
C THR A 175 14.29 -11.03 6.24
N ASP A 176 14.50 -10.69 4.97
CA ASP A 176 15.48 -11.33 4.09
C ASP A 176 16.91 -10.79 4.28
N GLU A 177 17.84 -11.21 3.41
CA GLU A 177 19.24 -10.77 3.41
C GLU A 177 19.46 -9.29 3.05
N HIS A 178 18.44 -8.63 2.48
CA HIS A 178 18.44 -7.21 2.14
C HIS A 178 17.71 -6.36 3.21
N GLY A 179 17.27 -6.98 4.30
CA GLY A 179 16.49 -6.31 5.35
C GLY A 179 15.08 -5.92 4.89
N GLN A 180 14.55 -6.56 3.84
CA GLN A 180 13.16 -6.37 3.41
C GLN A 180 12.25 -7.41 4.09
N PRO A 181 10.97 -7.10 4.35
CA PRO A 181 10.04 -8.07 4.92
C PRO A 181 9.81 -9.24 3.97
N ALA A 182 9.79 -10.46 4.51
CA ALA A 182 9.60 -11.68 3.73
C ALA A 182 8.22 -12.30 3.98
N CYS A 183 7.99 -12.87 5.16
CA CYS A 183 6.71 -13.50 5.49
C CYS A 183 6.31 -13.27 6.96
N VAL A 184 5.01 -13.35 7.23
CA VAL A 184 4.50 -13.32 8.62
C VAL A 184 4.96 -14.59 9.34
N VAL A 185 5.73 -14.42 10.41
CA VAL A 185 6.22 -15.54 11.24
C VAL A 185 5.57 -15.59 12.62
N LYS A 186 4.89 -14.51 13.01
CA LYS A 186 4.12 -14.44 14.26
C LYS A 186 2.88 -13.58 14.08
N SER A 187 1.76 -14.02 14.67
CA SER A 187 0.50 -13.29 14.65
C SER A 187 -0.05 -13.20 16.07
N LEU A 188 -0.14 -11.97 16.58
CA LEU A 188 -0.60 -11.67 17.93
C LEU A 188 -2.07 -11.25 17.90
N ILE A 189 -2.93 -12.12 18.43
CA ILE A 189 -4.37 -11.86 18.51
C ILE A 189 -4.63 -10.80 19.61
N PRO A 190 -5.34 -9.70 19.31
CA PRO A 190 -5.63 -8.68 20.31
C PRO A 190 -6.51 -9.29 21.40
N CYS A 191 -6.23 -8.94 22.65
CA CYS A 191 -6.97 -9.44 23.81
C CYS A 191 -7.37 -8.26 24.69
N TRP A 192 -8.48 -8.39 25.42
CA TRP A 192 -8.89 -7.36 26.37
C TRP A 192 -7.76 -7.04 27.36
N ASN A 193 -7.48 -5.75 27.55
CA ASN A 193 -6.53 -5.24 28.53
C ASN A 193 -5.12 -5.85 28.39
N SER A 194 -4.68 -6.13 27.15
CA SER A 194 -3.30 -6.52 26.87
C SER A 194 -2.54 -5.38 26.19
N LEU A 195 -1.29 -5.17 26.63
CA LEU A 195 -0.37 -4.24 26.03
C LEU A 195 0.72 -5.03 25.29
N VAL A 196 0.99 -4.64 24.05
CA VAL A 196 2.15 -5.10 23.29
C VAL A 196 3.10 -3.93 23.12
N PHE A 197 4.40 -4.15 23.24
CA PHE A 197 5.42 -3.18 22.82
C PHE A 197 6.59 -3.86 22.12
N PHE A 198 7.27 -3.12 21.26
CA PHE A 198 8.47 -3.57 20.55
C PHE A 198 9.38 -2.38 20.22
N GLU A 199 10.68 -2.66 20.04
CA GLU A 199 11.63 -1.63 19.62
C GLU A 199 11.45 -1.31 18.13
N VAL A 200 11.37 -0.02 17.81
CA VAL A 200 11.34 0.48 16.43
C VAL A 200 12.74 0.34 15.85
N SER A 201 12.86 -0.33 14.71
CA SER A 201 14.12 -0.60 14.02
C SER A 201 13.90 -0.79 12.51
N PRO A 202 14.95 -0.75 11.69
CA PRO A 202 14.84 -1.00 10.25
C PRO A 202 14.34 -2.41 9.86
N VAL A 203 14.08 -3.28 10.84
CA VAL A 203 13.60 -4.66 10.65
C VAL A 203 12.34 -4.97 11.45
N SER A 204 11.72 -3.99 12.11
CA SER A 204 10.49 -4.18 12.91
C SER A 204 9.22 -4.18 12.06
N PHE A 205 9.25 -4.87 10.91
CA PHE A 205 8.14 -4.93 9.97
C PHE A 205 6.93 -5.66 10.57
N HIS A 206 5.79 -5.00 10.54
CA HIS A 206 4.54 -5.52 11.07
C HIS A 206 3.33 -4.94 10.32
N GLN A 207 2.16 -5.54 10.55
CA GLN A 207 0.89 -5.04 10.03
C GLN A 207 -0.23 -5.31 11.04
N VAL A 208 -1.36 -4.59 10.89
CA VAL A 208 -2.65 -5.01 11.44
C VAL A 208 -3.41 -5.69 10.32
N SER A 209 -3.55 -7.01 10.40
CA SER A 209 -4.32 -7.76 9.39
C SER A 209 -5.76 -7.27 9.33
N GLU A 210 -6.37 -7.41 8.17
CA GLU A 210 -7.74 -6.99 7.92
C GLU A 210 -8.70 -7.49 9.01
N VAL A 211 -9.56 -6.61 9.52
CA VAL A 211 -10.67 -7.01 10.39
C VAL A 211 -11.78 -7.63 9.54
N VAL A 212 -12.05 -8.91 9.80
CA VAL A 212 -13.05 -9.71 9.09
C VAL A 212 -14.40 -9.68 9.80
N ALA A 213 -14.41 -9.53 11.13
CA ALA A 213 -15.66 -9.47 11.90
C ALA A 213 -16.53 -8.27 11.49
N GLU A 214 -17.82 -8.52 11.21
CA GLU A 214 -18.79 -7.51 10.79
C GLU A 214 -19.40 -6.73 11.95
N ASP A 215 -19.51 -7.37 13.12
CA ASP A 215 -20.25 -6.89 14.29
C ASP A 215 -19.34 -6.47 15.46
N LYS A 216 -18.01 -6.50 15.27
CA LYS A 216 -17.01 -6.19 16.30
C LYS A 216 -16.18 -4.96 15.95
N CYS A 217 -15.68 -4.29 16.99
CA CYS A 217 -14.79 -3.15 16.87
C CYS A 217 -13.47 -3.44 17.58
N ARG A 218 -12.37 -3.46 16.83
CA ARG A 218 -11.02 -3.54 17.40
C ARG A 218 -10.57 -2.15 17.84
N LEU A 219 -10.77 -1.85 19.13
CA LEU A 219 -10.33 -0.60 19.75
C LEU A 219 -8.95 -0.75 20.37
N SER A 220 -8.07 0.21 20.12
CA SER A 220 -6.75 0.26 20.74
C SER A 220 -6.31 1.69 21.05
N LEU A 221 -5.46 1.83 22.06
CA LEU A 221 -4.57 2.98 22.21
C LEU A 221 -3.19 2.57 21.71
N SER A 222 -2.61 3.34 20.79
CA SER A 222 -1.27 3.04 20.27
C SER A 222 -0.45 4.30 20.08
N GLY A 223 0.86 4.12 20.03
CA GLY A 223 1.79 5.17 19.67
C GLY A 223 3.21 4.84 20.07
N TRP A 224 4.01 5.87 20.35
CA TRP A 224 5.46 5.72 20.49
C TRP A 224 6.01 6.44 21.71
N PHE A 225 6.97 5.79 22.36
CA PHE A 225 7.93 6.46 23.23
C PHE A 225 9.10 6.94 22.39
N HIS A 226 9.43 8.23 22.53
CA HIS A 226 10.51 8.86 21.80
C HIS A 226 11.85 8.73 22.52
N GLY A 227 12.95 8.82 21.77
CA GLY A 227 14.31 8.73 22.28
C GLY A 227 15.35 8.98 21.18
N PRO A 228 16.64 8.74 21.45
CA PRO A 228 17.71 8.98 20.48
C PRO A 228 17.51 8.17 19.20
N SER A 229 17.49 8.85 18.04
CA SER A 229 17.29 8.22 16.73
C SER A 229 18.32 7.13 16.44
N LEU A 230 17.86 6.04 15.81
CA LEU A 230 18.75 4.99 15.29
C LEU A 230 19.30 5.40 13.92
N PRO A 231 20.54 5.01 13.56
CA PRO A 231 21.07 5.25 12.23
C PRO A 231 20.28 4.44 11.21
N ARG A 232 19.76 5.13 10.18
CA ARG A 232 19.08 4.48 9.05
C ARG A 232 20.11 3.81 8.13
N PRO A 233 20.00 2.49 7.86
CA PRO A 233 20.84 1.84 6.88
C PRO A 233 20.56 2.40 5.47
N PRO A 234 21.52 2.30 4.53
CA PRO A 234 21.24 2.64 3.14
C PRO A 234 20.03 1.86 2.63
N ARG A 235 19.14 2.55 1.91
CA ARG A 235 17.95 1.92 1.34
C ARG A 235 18.35 0.86 0.33
N TYR A 236 17.68 -0.28 0.39
CA TYR A 236 17.79 -1.29 -0.65
C TYR A 236 17.13 -0.80 -1.94
N ILE A 237 17.83 -0.93 -3.07
CA ILE A 237 17.35 -0.56 -4.40
C ILE A 237 17.04 -1.85 -5.14
N GLU A 238 15.78 -2.04 -5.53
CA GLU A 238 15.38 -3.21 -6.31
C GLU A 238 15.96 -3.14 -7.74
N PRO A 239 16.30 -4.30 -8.34
CA PRO A 239 16.65 -4.35 -9.74
C PRO A 239 15.51 -3.80 -10.62
N VAL A 240 15.84 -2.90 -11.53
CA VAL A 240 14.87 -2.36 -12.49
C VAL A 240 14.46 -3.46 -13.47
N LEU A 241 13.15 -3.61 -13.69
CA LEU A 241 12.64 -4.55 -14.68
C LEU A 241 13.14 -4.18 -16.08
N PRO A 242 13.57 -5.16 -16.88
CA PRO A 242 14.07 -4.89 -18.22
C PRO A 242 12.95 -4.34 -19.10
N ARG A 243 13.20 -3.17 -19.70
CA ARG A 243 12.33 -2.59 -20.72
C ARG A 243 12.61 -3.25 -22.07
N GLN A 244 11.58 -3.47 -22.86
CA GLN A 244 11.68 -4.11 -24.17
C GLN A 244 11.21 -3.17 -25.27
N LYS A 245 11.80 -3.34 -26.46
CA LYS A 245 11.29 -2.74 -27.70
C LYS A 245 9.97 -3.38 -28.10
N HIS A 246 9.25 -2.70 -28.98
CA HIS A 246 8.05 -3.27 -29.58
C HIS A 246 8.36 -4.57 -30.35
N LEU A 247 7.35 -5.43 -30.45
CA LEU A 247 7.40 -6.66 -31.23
C LEU A 247 7.02 -6.35 -32.68
N PRO A 248 7.76 -6.87 -33.68
CA PRO A 248 7.53 -6.55 -35.09
C PRO A 248 6.26 -7.24 -35.60
N ARG A 249 5.10 -6.63 -35.38
CA ARG A 249 3.78 -7.07 -35.84
C ARG A 249 3.09 -5.91 -36.54
N ASP A 250 2.54 -6.19 -37.72
CA ASP A 250 1.82 -5.20 -38.52
C ASP A 250 0.40 -4.93 -38.00
N GLU A 251 -0.29 -3.98 -38.64
CA GLU A 251 -1.63 -3.51 -38.28
C GLU A 251 -2.72 -4.60 -38.27
N SER A 252 -2.50 -5.77 -38.88
CA SER A 252 -3.48 -6.86 -38.88
C SER A 252 -3.86 -7.32 -37.47
N VAL A 253 -2.92 -7.23 -36.52
CA VAL A 253 -3.17 -7.55 -35.11
C VAL A 253 -4.19 -6.58 -34.49
N LEU A 254 -4.21 -5.31 -34.92
CA LEU A 254 -5.18 -4.34 -34.41
C LEU A 254 -6.59 -4.69 -34.89
N TYR A 255 -6.76 -4.99 -36.18
CA TYR A 255 -8.05 -5.38 -36.75
C TYR A 255 -8.59 -6.70 -36.21
N GLU A 256 -7.72 -7.60 -35.76
CA GLU A 256 -8.12 -8.85 -35.12
C GLU A 256 -8.63 -8.64 -33.69
N TRP A 257 -8.06 -7.69 -32.93
CA TRP A 257 -8.26 -7.60 -31.48
C TRP A 257 -9.04 -6.37 -31.01
N VAL A 258 -8.80 -5.21 -31.61
CA VAL A 258 -9.30 -3.92 -31.13
C VAL A 258 -10.66 -3.62 -31.77
N SER A 259 -11.58 -3.06 -30.99
CA SER A 259 -12.88 -2.59 -31.46
C SER A 259 -12.74 -1.63 -32.64
N ASP A 260 -13.58 -1.82 -33.66
CA ASP A 260 -13.55 -1.04 -34.91
C ASP A 260 -13.76 0.47 -34.66
N VAL A 261 -14.36 0.84 -33.52
CA VAL A 261 -14.53 2.23 -33.08
C VAL A 261 -13.17 2.92 -32.95
N TYR A 262 -12.17 2.26 -32.39
CA TYR A 262 -10.82 2.82 -32.18
C TYR A 262 -9.92 2.69 -33.40
N MET A 263 -10.38 2.03 -34.47
CA MET A 263 -9.72 2.02 -35.77
C MET A 263 -10.17 3.18 -36.67
N ASN A 264 -11.20 3.93 -36.26
CA ASN A 264 -11.70 5.09 -36.99
C ASN A 264 -10.87 6.33 -36.66
N LEU A 265 -10.29 6.97 -37.69
CA LEU A 265 -9.41 8.15 -37.52
C LEU A 265 -10.10 9.34 -36.84
N GLU A 266 -11.39 9.59 -37.13
CA GLU A 266 -12.13 10.68 -36.48
C GLU A 266 -12.31 10.41 -34.98
N GLN A 267 -12.50 9.14 -34.58
CA GLN A 267 -12.52 8.76 -33.18
C GLN A 267 -11.13 8.87 -32.53
N GLN A 268 -10.06 8.46 -33.21
CA GLN A 268 -8.70 8.59 -32.68
C GLN A 268 -8.36 10.06 -32.38
N VAL A 269 -8.70 10.99 -33.29
CA VAL A 269 -8.49 12.43 -33.08
C VAL A 269 -9.28 12.95 -31.86
N ARG A 270 -10.52 12.49 -31.67
CA ARG A 270 -11.32 12.88 -30.49
C ARG A 270 -10.73 12.34 -29.19
N VAL A 271 -10.28 11.08 -29.20
CA VAL A 271 -9.63 10.44 -28.06
C VAL A 271 -8.34 11.18 -27.71
N GLN A 272 -7.53 11.53 -28.71
CA GLN A 272 -6.31 12.32 -28.51
C GLN A 272 -6.60 13.68 -27.88
N GLN A 273 -7.58 14.42 -28.38
CA GLN A 273 -7.94 15.73 -27.82
C GLN A 273 -8.37 15.63 -26.36
N GLU A 274 -9.22 14.65 -26.03
CA GLU A 274 -9.64 14.43 -24.65
C GLU A 274 -8.46 14.02 -23.76
N PHE A 275 -7.56 13.19 -24.28
CA PHE A 275 -6.34 12.80 -23.56
C PHE A 275 -5.37 13.96 -23.33
N GLU A 276 -5.19 14.86 -24.30
CA GLU A 276 -4.34 16.05 -24.16
C GLU A 276 -4.89 17.02 -23.09
N ASP A 277 -6.22 17.10 -22.94
CA ASP A 277 -6.88 17.98 -21.97
C ASP A 277 -6.74 17.47 -20.51
N SER A 278 -6.77 16.16 -20.29
CA SER A 278 -6.84 15.55 -18.95
C SER A 278 -5.62 14.68 -18.57
N SER A 279 -4.76 14.33 -19.53
CA SER A 279 -3.69 13.34 -19.40
C SER A 279 -4.17 11.94 -18.98
N GLU A 280 -5.46 11.65 -19.13
CA GLU A 280 -6.06 10.36 -18.83
C GLU A 280 -7.26 10.09 -19.75
N ILE A 281 -7.47 8.82 -20.12
CA ILE A 281 -8.68 8.46 -20.83
C ILE A 281 -9.09 7.02 -20.55
N ARG A 282 -10.40 6.78 -20.65
CA ARG A 282 -11.00 5.46 -20.56
C ARG A 282 -11.67 5.07 -21.86
N LEU A 283 -11.27 3.92 -22.40
CA LEU A 283 -11.76 3.39 -23.66
C LEU A 283 -12.58 2.12 -23.40
N PRO A 284 -13.91 2.23 -23.21
CA PRO A 284 -14.76 1.07 -22.92
C PRO A 284 -14.96 0.18 -24.15
N ASN A 285 -15.17 -1.12 -23.91
CA ASN A 285 -15.32 -2.13 -24.95
C ASN A 285 -14.12 -2.17 -25.92
N PHE A 286 -12.91 -2.11 -25.37
CA PHE A 286 -11.69 -1.95 -26.14
C PHE A 286 -11.38 -3.18 -27.02
N LEU A 287 -11.44 -4.38 -26.44
CA LEU A 287 -11.29 -5.62 -27.19
C LEU A 287 -12.60 -6.04 -27.84
N LYS A 288 -12.52 -6.68 -29.01
CA LYS A 288 -13.67 -7.35 -29.64
C LYS A 288 -14.23 -8.44 -28.72
N GLU A 289 -15.55 -8.61 -28.73
CA GLU A 289 -16.27 -9.43 -27.75
C GLU A 289 -15.84 -10.91 -27.80
N GLU A 290 -15.56 -11.44 -28.98
CA GLU A 290 -15.06 -12.80 -29.16
C GLU A 290 -13.68 -13.01 -28.52
N LYS A 291 -12.77 -12.05 -28.70
CA LYS A 291 -11.42 -12.08 -28.12
C LYS A 291 -11.45 -11.91 -26.61
N LEU A 292 -12.29 -10.99 -26.12
CA LEU A 292 -12.53 -10.79 -24.70
C LEU A 292 -12.93 -12.10 -24.01
N LYS A 293 -13.95 -12.79 -24.55
CA LYS A 293 -14.45 -14.06 -24.00
C LYS A 293 -13.39 -15.16 -24.01
N GLU A 294 -12.59 -15.23 -25.07
CA GLU A 294 -11.50 -16.19 -25.19
C GLU A 294 -10.42 -15.97 -24.12
N VAL A 295 -9.99 -14.72 -23.92
CA VAL A 295 -8.97 -14.35 -22.93
C VAL A 295 -9.49 -14.56 -21.51
N ILE A 296 -10.70 -14.11 -21.18
CA ILE A 296 -11.28 -14.31 -19.84
C ILE A 296 -11.41 -15.80 -19.53
N SER A 297 -11.91 -16.60 -20.48
CA SER A 297 -12.05 -18.05 -20.29
C SER A 297 -10.70 -18.71 -20.05
N ALA A 298 -9.67 -18.30 -20.79
CA ALA A 298 -8.31 -18.80 -20.62
C ALA A 298 -7.71 -18.41 -19.26
N LEU A 299 -7.87 -17.15 -18.82
CA LEU A 299 -7.40 -16.69 -17.51
C LEU A 299 -8.07 -17.42 -16.34
N GLN A 300 -9.34 -17.80 -16.49
CA GLN A 300 -10.11 -18.45 -15.42
C GLN A 300 -9.95 -19.98 -15.39
N LEU A 301 -9.76 -20.63 -16.54
CA LEU A 301 -9.85 -22.09 -16.65
C LEU A 301 -8.50 -22.78 -16.87
N ALA A 302 -7.48 -22.07 -17.35
CA ALA A 302 -6.18 -22.66 -17.62
C ALA A 302 -5.30 -22.75 -16.36
N GLU A 303 -4.39 -23.73 -16.36
CA GLU A 303 -3.33 -23.84 -15.35
C GLU A 303 -2.20 -22.85 -15.69
N ILE A 304 -2.38 -21.59 -15.28
CA ILE A 304 -1.34 -20.56 -15.36
C ILE A 304 -0.47 -20.63 -14.09
N HIS A 305 0.85 -20.54 -14.26
CA HIS A 305 1.76 -20.38 -13.13
C HIS A 305 1.77 -18.92 -12.67
N TRP A 306 1.35 -18.69 -11.43
CA TRP A 306 1.26 -17.38 -10.81
C TRP A 306 2.32 -17.24 -9.73
N ASP A 307 3.22 -16.28 -9.91
CA ASP A 307 4.26 -15.94 -8.94
C ASP A 307 3.78 -14.80 -8.05
N ARG A 308 3.99 -14.92 -6.73
CA ARG A 308 3.60 -13.86 -5.79
C ARG A 308 4.63 -12.74 -5.78
N SER A 309 4.20 -11.54 -6.18
CA SER A 309 5.02 -10.33 -6.18
C SER A 309 5.12 -9.74 -4.78
N GLY A 310 6.35 -9.50 -4.33
CA GLY A 310 6.71 -8.83 -3.06
C GLY A 310 7.76 -7.74 -3.26
N PRO A 311 8.40 -7.24 -2.20
CA PRO A 311 8.15 -7.56 -0.78
C PRO A 311 6.87 -6.90 -0.22
N PRO A 312 6.31 -7.39 0.91
CA PRO A 312 5.03 -6.91 1.46
C PRO A 312 4.96 -5.43 1.84
N ASN A 313 6.08 -4.75 2.12
CA ASN A 313 6.12 -3.29 2.33
C ASN A 313 6.03 -2.49 1.02
N LYS A 314 5.90 -3.15 -0.13
CA LYS A 314 5.83 -2.52 -1.45
C LYS A 314 4.65 -3.04 -2.26
N ARG A 315 4.46 -4.36 -2.28
CA ARG A 315 3.43 -5.00 -3.09
C ARG A 315 3.10 -6.40 -2.59
N CYS A 316 1.88 -6.81 -2.89
CA CYS A 316 1.41 -8.16 -2.66
C CYS A 316 0.33 -8.44 -3.71
N TYR A 317 0.68 -9.13 -4.80
CA TYR A 317 -0.26 -9.61 -5.81
C TYR A 317 0.36 -10.80 -6.54
N GLU A 318 -0.32 -11.32 -7.55
CA GLU A 318 0.16 -12.43 -8.35
C GLU A 318 0.42 -11.99 -9.79
N ALA A 319 1.59 -12.31 -10.32
CA ALA A 319 1.97 -12.06 -11.71
C ALA A 319 2.11 -13.39 -12.46
N ALA A 320 1.64 -13.46 -13.71
CA ALA A 320 1.73 -14.68 -14.50
C ALA A 320 3.13 -14.88 -15.08
N ASP A 321 3.65 -16.12 -15.04
CA ASP A 321 4.79 -16.52 -15.89
C ASP A 321 4.31 -16.61 -17.34
N LEU A 322 4.78 -15.71 -18.21
CA LEU A 322 4.44 -15.63 -19.63
C LEU A 322 4.72 -16.94 -20.42
N ARG A 323 5.57 -17.83 -19.91
CA ARG A 323 5.81 -19.14 -20.54
C ARG A 323 4.67 -20.12 -20.28
N SER A 324 3.92 -19.91 -19.20
CA SER A 324 2.80 -20.76 -18.78
C SER A 324 1.45 -20.30 -19.31
N VAL A 325 1.34 -19.04 -19.77
CA VAL A 325 0.05 -18.52 -20.23
C VAL A 325 -0.41 -19.20 -21.54
N PRO A 326 -1.73 -19.45 -21.71
CA PRO A 326 -2.30 -19.95 -22.97
C PRO A 326 -2.06 -19.01 -24.16
N ASP A 327 -2.13 -19.55 -25.37
CA ASP A 327 -1.86 -18.79 -26.60
C ASP A 327 -2.78 -17.58 -26.79
N SER A 328 -4.05 -17.64 -26.36
CA SER A 328 -4.97 -16.49 -26.43
C SER A 328 -4.54 -15.34 -25.52
N VAL A 329 -4.11 -15.66 -24.30
CA VAL A 329 -3.58 -14.70 -23.33
C VAL A 329 -2.24 -14.14 -23.80
N ARG A 330 -1.36 -15.01 -24.34
CA ARG A 330 -0.08 -14.59 -24.95
C ARG A 330 -0.30 -13.65 -26.13
N SER A 331 -1.24 -13.97 -27.01
CA SER A 331 -1.54 -13.13 -28.18
C SER A 331 -2.10 -11.77 -27.78
N CYS A 332 -2.94 -11.72 -26.74
CA CYS A 332 -3.40 -10.46 -26.15
C CYS A 332 -2.24 -9.64 -25.54
N TRP A 333 -1.30 -10.30 -24.86
CA TRP A 333 -0.08 -9.66 -24.37
C TRP A 333 0.79 -9.11 -25.52
N GLU A 334 0.97 -9.89 -26.59
CA GLU A 334 1.72 -9.50 -27.77
C GLU A 334 1.08 -8.33 -28.52
N LEU A 335 -0.25 -8.22 -28.55
CA LEU A 335 -0.97 -7.05 -29.07
C LEU A 335 -0.45 -5.77 -28.41
N PHE A 336 -0.48 -5.69 -27.08
CA PHE A 336 -0.07 -4.48 -26.37
C PHE A 336 1.43 -4.19 -26.50
N CYS A 337 2.24 -5.20 -26.78
CA CYS A 337 3.67 -5.05 -27.02
C CYS A 337 4.03 -4.84 -28.49
N SER A 338 3.07 -4.81 -29.42
CA SER A 338 3.33 -4.76 -30.87
C SER A 338 3.69 -3.37 -31.40
N GLU A 339 4.48 -3.33 -32.48
CA GLU A 339 4.81 -2.11 -33.23
C GLU A 339 3.55 -1.33 -33.63
N ALA A 340 2.55 -2.03 -34.18
CA ALA A 340 1.28 -1.45 -34.55
C ALA A 340 0.54 -0.81 -33.35
N PHE A 341 0.62 -1.40 -32.17
CA PHE A 341 -0.02 -0.86 -30.96
C PHE A 341 0.73 0.36 -30.41
N PHE A 342 2.06 0.42 -30.51
CA PHE A 342 2.83 1.62 -30.17
C PHE A 342 2.41 2.80 -31.07
N LEU A 343 2.20 2.56 -32.36
CA LEU A 343 1.69 3.58 -33.28
C LEU A 343 0.25 3.99 -32.93
N LEU A 344 -0.63 3.02 -32.62
CA LEU A 344 -1.98 3.33 -32.17
C LEU A 344 -1.96 4.21 -30.92
N LEU A 345 -1.18 3.87 -29.90
CA LEU A 345 -1.05 4.69 -28.70
C LEU A 345 -0.54 6.09 -29.00
N SER A 346 0.41 6.22 -29.93
CA SER A 346 0.89 7.54 -30.38
C SER A 346 -0.28 8.38 -30.93
N ASN A 347 -1.12 7.79 -31.77
CA ASN A 347 -2.29 8.47 -32.33
C ASN A 347 -3.38 8.78 -31.28
N LEU A 348 -3.50 7.97 -30.23
CA LEU A 348 -4.52 8.16 -29.19
C LEU A 348 -4.09 9.14 -28.10
N THR A 349 -2.78 9.43 -27.98
CA THR A 349 -2.23 10.19 -26.84
C THR A 349 -1.39 11.39 -27.24
N GLY A 350 -0.99 11.50 -28.51
CA GLY A 350 -0.05 12.52 -28.97
C GLY A 350 1.42 12.25 -28.61
N LEU A 351 1.71 11.19 -27.85
CA LEU A 351 3.08 10.81 -27.47
C LEU A 351 3.83 10.18 -28.63
N LYS A 352 5.15 10.39 -28.70
CA LYS A 352 6.01 9.87 -29.78
C LYS A 352 6.54 8.47 -29.46
N LEU A 353 5.64 7.50 -29.37
CA LEU A 353 5.99 6.10 -29.11
C LEU A 353 6.45 5.34 -30.37
N HIS A 354 6.20 5.90 -31.56
CA HIS A 354 6.56 5.28 -32.83
C HIS A 354 7.12 6.28 -33.84
N THR A 355 8.01 5.84 -34.74
CA THR A 355 8.65 6.73 -35.74
C THR A 355 7.71 7.29 -36.80
N LEU A 356 6.57 6.64 -37.02
CA LEU A 356 5.52 7.06 -37.96
C LEU A 356 4.45 7.94 -37.29
N ALA A 357 4.56 8.20 -35.98
CA ALA A 357 3.67 9.12 -35.31
C ALA A 357 3.89 10.54 -35.84
N ASN A 358 2.80 11.29 -36.04
CA ASN A 358 2.89 12.70 -36.41
C ASN A 358 3.61 13.46 -35.30
N ASP A 359 4.52 14.34 -35.68
CA ASP A 359 5.24 15.20 -34.74
C ASP A 359 4.48 16.53 -34.65
N PRO A 360 3.77 16.82 -33.53
CA PRO A 360 3.06 18.09 -33.40
C PRO A 360 4.01 19.29 -33.32
N ASP A 361 5.30 19.07 -33.02
CA ASP A 361 6.34 20.09 -32.96
C ASP A 361 7.15 20.22 -34.27
N SER A 362 6.91 19.35 -35.26
CA SER A 362 7.43 19.61 -36.61
C SER A 362 6.52 20.64 -37.27
N GLU A 363 6.86 21.92 -37.11
CA GLU A 363 6.39 22.96 -38.04
C GLU A 363 6.59 22.45 -39.47
N ASP A 364 5.53 22.49 -40.27
CA ASP A 364 5.46 22.03 -41.65
C ASP A 364 6.75 22.30 -42.45
N ASP A 365 7.59 21.28 -42.63
CA ASP A 365 8.45 21.19 -43.82
C ASP A 365 7.56 20.64 -44.97
N GLU A 366 6.53 21.41 -45.37
CA GLU A 366 5.87 21.27 -46.67
C GLU A 366 6.81 21.73 -47.80
N GLU A 367 8.01 21.17 -47.90
CA GLU A 367 8.85 21.24 -49.10
C GLU A 367 9.60 19.92 -49.26
N ASP A 368 8.95 18.91 -49.85
CA ASP A 368 9.54 18.02 -50.86
C ASP A 368 8.60 16.84 -51.20
N GLU A 369 7.40 17.14 -51.71
CA GLU A 369 6.76 16.23 -52.67
C GLU A 369 7.47 16.39 -54.02
N GLU A 370 8.52 15.60 -54.26
CA GLU A 370 8.83 15.03 -55.60
C GLU A 370 10.15 14.23 -55.56
N GLN A 371 10.04 12.92 -55.28
CA GLN A 371 10.82 11.80 -55.85
C GLN A 371 11.12 10.70 -54.83
N ALA A 372 10.24 9.70 -54.76
CA ALA A 372 10.61 8.39 -54.22
C ALA A 372 9.99 7.27 -55.07
N THR A 373 10.48 7.12 -56.31
CA THR A 373 10.36 5.86 -57.03
C THR A 373 11.28 4.82 -56.41
N SER A 374 10.69 3.71 -55.97
CA SER A 374 11.28 2.37 -55.84
C SER A 374 12.66 2.26 -55.17
N SER A 375 12.67 1.99 -53.86
CA SER A 375 13.49 0.89 -53.31
C SER A 375 13.08 0.61 -51.86
N ALA A 376 12.72 -0.65 -51.60
CA ALA A 376 12.50 -1.18 -50.26
C ALA A 376 13.84 -1.20 -49.52
N ALA A 377 14.20 -0.10 -48.87
CA ALA A 377 15.22 -0.06 -47.85
C ALA A 377 14.50 -0.16 -46.50
N ILE A 378 14.77 -1.25 -45.78
CA ILE A 378 14.41 -1.42 -44.38
C ILE A 378 15.03 -0.24 -43.61
N LYS A 379 14.21 0.79 -43.32
CA LYS A 379 14.60 1.85 -42.40
C LYS A 379 14.76 1.18 -41.04
N LYS A 380 15.97 1.25 -40.47
CA LYS A 380 16.19 0.89 -39.07
C LYS A 380 15.20 1.67 -38.22
N ASP A 381 14.49 0.96 -37.35
CA ASP A 381 13.64 1.56 -36.33
C ASP A 381 14.46 2.57 -35.52
N GLY A 382 14.11 3.85 -35.66
CA GLY A 382 14.72 4.97 -34.98
C GLY A 382 14.02 5.33 -33.67
N SER A 383 12.93 4.65 -33.30
CA SER A 383 12.19 4.93 -32.07
C SER A 383 13.00 4.47 -30.86
N THR A 384 13.16 5.35 -29.88
CA THR A 384 13.73 5.01 -28.56
C THR A 384 12.70 4.40 -27.62
N ALA A 385 11.43 4.38 -28.02
CA ALA A 385 10.34 3.93 -27.18
C ALA A 385 10.47 2.46 -26.77
N VAL A 386 10.04 2.18 -25.55
CA VAL A 386 10.09 0.86 -24.93
C VAL A 386 8.88 0.67 -24.02
N CYS A 387 8.55 -0.57 -23.69
CA CYS A 387 7.55 -0.88 -22.67
C CYS A 387 8.07 -1.89 -21.65
N VAL A 388 7.36 -1.97 -20.53
CA VAL A 388 7.49 -3.02 -19.52
C VAL A 388 6.11 -3.31 -18.97
N GLY A 389 5.82 -4.55 -18.61
CA GLY A 389 4.54 -4.85 -17.99
C GLY A 389 4.42 -6.28 -17.52
N GLU A 390 3.22 -6.62 -17.10
CA GLU A 390 2.87 -7.91 -16.55
C GLU A 390 1.36 -8.18 -16.70
N ILE A 391 1.01 -9.47 -16.58
CA ILE A 391 -0.38 -9.92 -16.45
C ILE A 391 -0.60 -10.24 -14.99
N ARG A 392 -1.52 -9.53 -14.34
CA ARG A 392 -1.71 -9.61 -12.89
C ARG A 392 -3.03 -10.27 -12.54
N ARG A 393 -3.06 -10.96 -11.40
CA ARG A 393 -4.27 -11.46 -10.75
C ARG A 393 -4.42 -10.80 -9.40
N TRP A 394 -5.61 -10.23 -9.19
CA TRP A 394 -5.99 -9.53 -7.98
C TRP A 394 -7.04 -10.34 -7.22
N THR A 395 -6.70 -10.72 -6.00
CA THR A 395 -7.58 -11.44 -5.06
C THR A 395 -7.62 -10.69 -3.73
N ARG A 396 -8.50 -11.11 -2.81
CA ARG A 396 -8.50 -10.60 -1.43
C ARG A 396 -7.10 -10.62 -0.81
N GLY A 397 -6.71 -9.50 -0.22
CA GLY A 397 -5.40 -9.31 0.41
C GLY A 397 -4.34 -8.77 -0.54
N CYS A 398 -4.64 -8.59 -1.83
CA CYS A 398 -3.72 -7.99 -2.77
C CYS A 398 -3.69 -6.46 -2.68
N TYR A 399 -2.52 -5.85 -2.91
CA TYR A 399 -2.28 -4.40 -2.90
C TYR A 399 -0.94 -4.02 -3.54
N THR A 400 -0.75 -2.73 -3.81
CA THR A 400 0.58 -2.10 -3.86
C THR A 400 0.62 -0.90 -2.92
N LEU A 401 1.82 -0.47 -2.55
CA LEU A 401 2.09 0.66 -1.67
C LEU A 401 3.01 1.65 -2.37
N LEU A 402 2.87 2.92 -2.02
CA LEU A 402 3.83 3.95 -2.37
C LEU A 402 5.10 3.73 -1.57
N HIS A 403 6.25 3.85 -2.23
CA HIS A 403 7.52 3.65 -1.56
C HIS A 403 8.62 4.55 -2.12
N ASP A 404 9.60 4.84 -1.27
CA ASP A 404 10.73 5.72 -1.59
C ASP A 404 11.56 5.33 -2.83
N SER A 405 11.49 4.07 -3.26
CA SER A 405 12.18 3.56 -4.46
C SER A 405 11.31 3.61 -5.72
N ASP A 406 10.16 4.29 -5.70
CA ASP A 406 9.34 4.45 -6.90
C ASP A 406 10.09 5.28 -7.95
N ASN A 407 10.14 4.75 -9.17
CA ASN A 407 10.77 5.43 -10.28
C ASN A 407 9.92 6.63 -10.70
N ARG A 408 10.51 7.81 -10.58
CA ARG A 408 9.91 9.10 -10.94
C ARG A 408 10.35 9.48 -12.34
N GLU A 409 9.61 8.99 -13.32
CA GLU A 409 9.88 9.19 -14.74
C GLU A 409 8.57 9.42 -15.49
N PHE A 410 8.64 10.20 -16.58
CA PHE A 410 7.54 10.33 -17.52
C PHE A 410 7.20 8.97 -18.13
N ALA A 411 5.93 8.60 -18.07
CA ALA A 411 5.50 7.31 -18.60
C ALA A 411 4.00 7.29 -18.90
N LEU A 412 3.61 6.49 -19.89
CA LEU A 412 2.20 6.20 -20.18
C LEU A 412 1.83 4.85 -19.58
N ASP A 413 0.93 4.84 -18.61
CA ASP A 413 0.38 3.62 -18.05
C ASP A 413 -0.86 3.16 -18.81
N LEU A 414 -0.91 1.86 -19.09
CA LEU A 414 -2.04 1.17 -19.69
C LEU A 414 -2.53 0.09 -18.72
N LEU A 415 -3.83 0.12 -18.44
CA LEU A 415 -4.52 -0.88 -17.63
C LEU A 415 -5.74 -1.41 -18.39
N LEU A 416 -5.72 -2.70 -18.74
CA LEU A 416 -6.91 -3.40 -19.23
C LEU A 416 -7.39 -4.39 -18.18
N THR A 417 -8.54 -4.11 -17.54
CA THR A 417 -9.12 -4.99 -16.52
C THR A 417 -10.13 -5.98 -17.10
N LEU A 418 -10.03 -7.25 -16.68
CA LEU A 418 -10.78 -8.38 -17.20
C LEU A 418 -11.35 -9.25 -16.08
N GLY A 419 -12.53 -9.84 -16.31
CA GLY A 419 -13.17 -10.75 -15.36
C GLY A 419 -13.55 -10.07 -14.05
N CYS A 420 -13.95 -8.79 -14.11
CA CYS A 420 -14.36 -7.95 -12.98
C CYS A 420 -15.83 -7.52 -13.05
N SER A 421 -16.69 -8.25 -13.77
CA SER A 421 -18.12 -7.92 -13.86
C SER A 421 -18.74 -7.81 -12.46
N GLY A 422 -19.35 -6.66 -12.15
CA GLY A 422 -19.96 -6.42 -10.84
C GLY A 422 -18.97 -6.12 -9.70
N TRP A 423 -17.68 -5.91 -10.00
CA TRP A 423 -16.71 -5.40 -9.03
C TRP A 423 -17.10 -4.00 -8.56
N GLN A 424 -17.04 -3.76 -7.25
CA GLN A 424 -17.46 -2.49 -6.65
C GLN A 424 -16.26 -1.77 -6.05
N GLN A 425 -16.32 -0.44 -6.03
CA GLN A 425 -15.24 0.39 -5.48
C GLN A 425 -14.94 0.07 -4.00
N ASP A 426 -15.95 -0.29 -3.22
CA ASP A 426 -15.80 -0.62 -1.80
C ASP A 426 -15.10 -1.98 -1.56
N PHE A 427 -14.83 -2.76 -2.60
CA PHE A 427 -13.99 -3.98 -2.52
C PHE A 427 -12.50 -3.64 -2.56
N GLY A 428 -12.12 -2.42 -2.94
CA GLY A 428 -10.74 -2.06 -3.24
C GLY A 428 -10.32 -2.52 -4.64
N GLY A 429 -9.02 -2.69 -4.88
CA GLY A 429 -8.46 -3.10 -6.17
C GLY A 429 -8.44 -2.03 -7.26
N PHE A 430 -8.95 -0.82 -6.98
CA PHE A 430 -8.80 0.31 -7.87
C PHE A 430 -7.37 0.87 -7.83
N THR A 431 -6.92 1.42 -8.95
CA THR A 431 -5.64 2.13 -9.03
C THR A 431 -5.88 3.60 -8.74
N SER A 432 -5.19 4.14 -7.74
CA SER A 432 -5.23 5.56 -7.39
C SER A 432 -3.90 6.22 -7.79
N TYR A 433 -3.98 7.39 -8.39
CA TYR A 433 -2.86 8.25 -8.75
C TYR A 433 -2.84 9.46 -7.81
N VAL A 434 -1.68 9.78 -7.26
CA VAL A 434 -1.52 10.83 -6.24
C VAL A 434 -0.30 11.70 -6.55
N ALA A 435 -0.37 12.97 -6.14
CA ALA A 435 0.77 13.87 -6.21
C ALA A 435 1.81 13.56 -5.13
N HIS A 436 3.09 13.60 -5.49
CA HIS A 436 4.18 13.28 -4.58
C HIS A 436 4.29 14.30 -3.45
N GLY A 437 4.17 13.83 -2.21
CA GLY A 437 4.28 14.67 -1.02
C GLY A 437 3.00 15.42 -0.65
N GLU A 438 1.90 15.13 -1.34
CA GLU A 438 0.58 15.71 -1.07
C GLU A 438 -0.43 14.61 -0.69
N ASP A 439 -1.46 15.00 0.07
CA ASP A 439 -2.56 14.11 0.45
C ASP A 439 -3.69 14.10 -0.61
N GLU A 440 -3.47 14.73 -1.78
CA GLU A 440 -4.47 14.90 -2.83
C GLU A 440 -4.45 13.73 -3.83
N GLU A 441 -5.59 13.05 -3.94
CA GLU A 441 -5.83 12.04 -4.97
C GLU A 441 -6.17 12.75 -6.29
N LEU A 442 -5.36 12.51 -7.33
CA LEU A 442 -5.51 13.11 -8.65
C LEU A 442 -6.55 12.36 -9.49
N LEU A 443 -6.48 11.02 -9.47
CA LEU A 443 -7.31 10.15 -10.31
C LEU A 443 -7.50 8.78 -9.66
N THR A 444 -8.71 8.22 -9.80
CA THR A 444 -9.00 6.83 -9.46
C THR A 444 -9.51 6.07 -10.69
N VAL A 445 -8.81 5.00 -11.05
CA VAL A 445 -9.18 4.04 -12.10
C VAL A 445 -9.81 2.79 -11.45
N LEU A 446 -11.11 2.65 -11.64
CA LEU A 446 -11.88 1.50 -11.13
C LEU A 446 -11.74 0.28 -12.05
N PRO A 447 -11.68 -0.96 -11.52
CA PRO A 447 -11.75 -2.16 -12.34
C PRO A 447 -13.08 -2.23 -13.09
N GLU A 448 -13.02 -2.13 -14.42
CA GLU A 448 -14.18 -2.16 -15.30
C GLU A 448 -13.91 -3.10 -16.46
N GLU A 449 -14.87 -3.98 -16.74
CA GLU A 449 -14.65 -5.08 -17.68
C GLU A 449 -14.46 -4.55 -19.11
N ASN A 450 -13.39 -5.00 -19.76
CA ASN A 450 -13.05 -4.62 -21.14
C ASN A 450 -12.90 -3.09 -21.33
N SER A 451 -12.47 -2.39 -20.29
CA SER A 451 -12.21 -0.96 -20.31
C SER A 451 -10.70 -0.74 -20.26
N LEU A 452 -10.14 -0.13 -21.31
CA LEU A 452 -8.72 0.23 -21.36
C LEU A 452 -8.56 1.63 -20.76
N ALA A 453 -7.84 1.75 -19.66
CA ALA A 453 -7.44 3.03 -19.10
C ALA A 453 -6.02 3.37 -19.56
N LEU A 454 -5.83 4.60 -20.02
CA LEU A 454 -4.53 5.20 -20.31
C LEU A 454 -4.33 6.39 -19.38
N VAL A 455 -3.19 6.47 -18.71
CA VAL A 455 -2.86 7.58 -17.80
C VAL A 455 -1.41 7.99 -18.03
N TYR A 456 -1.18 9.23 -18.41
CA TYR A 456 0.15 9.79 -18.50
C TYR A 456 0.59 10.30 -17.13
N ARG A 457 1.76 9.87 -16.68
CA ARG A 457 2.37 10.33 -15.42
C ARG A 457 3.61 11.13 -15.71
N ASP A 458 3.81 12.18 -14.91
CA ASP A 458 5.05 12.92 -14.81
C ASP A 458 5.95 12.38 -13.68
N THR A 459 7.03 13.10 -13.37
CA THR A 459 7.96 12.74 -12.29
C THR A 459 7.40 12.94 -10.87
N ASP A 460 6.27 13.64 -10.73
CA ASP A 460 5.66 13.96 -9.44
C ASP A 460 4.38 13.16 -9.20
N THR A 461 3.96 12.34 -10.16
CA THR A 461 2.79 11.47 -10.06
C THR A 461 3.17 10.05 -9.68
N LEU A 462 2.64 9.58 -8.55
CA LEU A 462 2.77 8.20 -8.08
C LEU A 462 1.44 7.46 -8.20
N LYS A 463 1.47 6.12 -8.13
CA LYS A 463 0.26 5.30 -8.15
C LYS A 463 0.33 4.11 -7.22
N PHE A 464 -0.82 3.66 -6.76
CA PHE A 464 -0.94 2.40 -6.03
C PHE A 464 -2.27 1.70 -6.34
N VAL A 465 -2.32 0.39 -6.13
CA VAL A 465 -3.55 -0.41 -6.19
C VAL A 465 -4.04 -0.65 -4.77
N LYS A 466 -5.23 -0.12 -4.46
CA LYS A 466 -5.82 -0.19 -3.12
C LYS A 466 -6.05 -1.64 -2.69
N HIS A 467 -5.77 -1.93 -1.42
CA HIS A 467 -6.03 -3.24 -0.80
C HIS A 467 -7.41 -3.82 -1.13
N VAL A 468 -7.42 -5.02 -1.71
CA VAL A 468 -8.63 -5.80 -2.00
C VAL A 468 -9.14 -6.44 -0.71
N ASN A 469 -10.27 -5.98 -0.19
CA ASN A 469 -10.79 -6.41 1.11
C ASN A 469 -11.77 -7.59 1.00
N GLN A 470 -12.22 -8.08 2.16
CA GLN A 470 -13.06 -9.25 2.38
C GLN A 470 -14.41 -9.16 1.65
N ARG A 471 -14.94 -7.95 1.41
CA ARG A 471 -16.21 -7.78 0.67
C ARG A 471 -16.16 -8.33 -0.75
N SER A 472 -14.96 -8.36 -1.36
CA SER A 472 -14.75 -9.01 -2.67
C SER A 472 -15.06 -10.51 -2.66
N SER A 473 -15.07 -11.14 -1.47
CA SER A 473 -15.22 -12.58 -1.29
C SER A 473 -16.55 -13.00 -0.66
N THR A 474 -17.26 -12.10 0.03
CA THR A 474 -18.39 -12.48 0.91
C THR A 474 -19.79 -12.24 0.38
N HIS A 475 -19.99 -11.67 -0.81
CA HIS A 475 -21.31 -11.12 -1.12
C HIS A 475 -21.91 -11.30 -2.50
N TRP A 476 -21.64 -12.36 -3.29
CA TRP A 476 -22.38 -12.54 -4.56
C TRP A 476 -22.75 -14.00 -4.87
N GLN A 477 -23.95 -14.18 -5.43
CA GLN A 477 -24.50 -15.47 -5.86
C GLN A 477 -23.78 -16.05 -7.10
N GLN A 478 -22.83 -15.30 -7.70
CA GLN A 478 -21.96 -15.71 -8.82
C GLN A 478 -20.64 -14.88 -8.79
N PRO A 479 -19.52 -15.38 -9.38
CA PRO A 479 -18.19 -14.74 -9.47
C PRO A 479 -18.20 -13.30 -10.04
N PRO A 480 -17.12 -12.50 -9.82
CA PRO A 480 -15.74 -12.94 -9.60
C PRO A 480 -15.12 -12.68 -8.20
N ARG A 481 -14.41 -13.70 -7.67
CA ARG A 481 -13.58 -13.62 -6.44
C ARG A 481 -12.19 -13.00 -6.69
N SER A 482 -11.90 -12.75 -7.95
CA SER A 482 -10.62 -12.23 -8.43
C SER A 482 -10.83 -11.57 -9.77
N PHE A 483 -10.10 -10.51 -10.07
CA PHE A 483 -10.02 -9.98 -11.42
C PHE A 483 -8.58 -10.05 -11.93
N TYR A 484 -8.44 -9.82 -13.22
CA TYR A 484 -7.16 -9.83 -13.91
C TYR A 484 -6.93 -8.48 -14.56
N ASP A 485 -5.67 -8.12 -14.77
CA ASP A 485 -5.36 -7.03 -15.69
C ASP A 485 -4.11 -7.30 -16.51
N PHE A 486 -4.04 -6.61 -17.64
CA PHE A 486 -2.80 -6.36 -18.36
C PHE A 486 -2.33 -4.96 -17.94
N SER A 487 -1.18 -4.89 -17.27
CA SER A 487 -0.60 -3.65 -16.75
C SER A 487 0.72 -3.39 -17.45
N ILE A 488 0.74 -2.39 -18.34
CA ILE A 488 1.90 -2.08 -19.18
C ILE A 488 2.22 -0.60 -19.07
N THR A 489 3.50 -0.27 -18.96
CA THR A 489 3.99 1.10 -18.96
C THR A 489 4.88 1.31 -20.18
N TYR A 490 4.60 2.38 -20.93
CA TYR A 490 5.35 2.81 -22.12
C TYR A 490 6.19 4.05 -21.80
N TYR A 491 7.33 4.15 -22.47
CA TYR A 491 8.27 5.25 -22.38
C TYR A 491 8.68 5.65 -23.79
N GLU A 492 8.85 6.96 -24.03
CA GLU A 492 9.35 7.53 -25.30
C GLU A 492 10.86 7.29 -25.53
#